data_AF-A0A6V8JU06-F1
#
_entry.id   AF-A0A6V8JU06-F1
#
_cell.length_a   1.000
_cell.length_b   1.000
_cell.length_c   1.000
_cell.angle_alpha   90.00
_cell.angle_beta   90.00
_cell.angle_gamma   90.00
#
_symmetry.space_group_name_H-M   'P 1'
#
loop_
_entity.id
_entity.type
_entity.pdbx_description
1 polymer ?
#
loop_
_entity_poly.entity_id
_entity_poly.type
_entity_poly.pdbx_seq_one_letter_code
_entity_poly.pdbx_strand_id
1 'polypeptide(L)'
;MLLRTEHLHLAAGRLEDAVRRLQPHGTVGVNYEVGFLDAHLPEIQAWVAGLAADEDWAHGFYNSYVEFVLALALALPPGDPVDNGGVTRDGGDWEVAAGQPAVWFGDAHFDTDLTLDGPFVVLGDLTVDGLLSDGDVDRSLLAVTGDVRARAIHSGAFTLALGSVDADVVVCFNSDGGLGAGGDIVADLFVQAQHSYDLGGDLRTRVAVLDWLPDGTVLEHGLTPDERLAPWLPPDYATVDGGEIEVDTWRLLTEAAAGRSPVLSNPRRI
;
A
#
# COMPACT_ATOMS: atom_id res chain seq x y z
N MET A 1 2.35 -3.22 -19.33
CA MET A 1 2.97 -2.38 -20.40
C MET A 1 4.32 -1.92 -19.88
N LEU A 2 5.45 -2.17 -20.55
CA LEU A 2 6.77 -1.77 -20.04
C LEU A 2 6.97 -0.26 -20.13
N LEU A 3 7.34 0.38 -19.01
CA LEU A 3 7.70 1.80 -18.97
C LEU A 3 9.00 2.07 -19.74
N ARG A 4 9.13 3.29 -20.26
CA ARG A 4 10.33 3.78 -20.96
C ARG A 4 10.76 5.09 -20.31
N THR A 5 12.04 5.43 -20.38
CA THR A 5 12.61 6.71 -19.90
C THR A 5 11.83 7.93 -20.41
N GLU A 6 11.21 7.83 -21.58
CA GLU A 6 10.33 8.83 -22.18
C GLU A 6 9.11 9.17 -21.30
N HIS A 7 8.54 8.20 -20.57
CA HIS A 7 7.40 8.42 -19.69
C HIS A 7 7.79 9.20 -18.42
N LEU A 8 8.98 8.95 -17.87
CA LEU A 8 9.52 9.67 -16.71
C LEU A 8 9.80 11.15 -17.03
N HIS A 9 10.43 11.42 -18.19
CA HIS A 9 10.63 12.79 -18.66
C HIS A 9 9.31 13.54 -18.86
N LEU A 10 8.26 12.85 -19.32
CA LEU A 10 6.94 13.43 -19.49
C LEU A 10 6.27 13.76 -18.15
N ALA A 11 6.47 12.91 -17.12
CA ALA A 11 5.97 13.13 -15.77
C ALA A 11 6.68 14.31 -15.07
N ALA A 12 8.01 14.40 -15.20
CA ALA A 12 8.81 15.50 -14.65
C ALA A 12 8.38 16.86 -15.23
N GLY A 13 8.15 16.95 -16.55
CA GLY A 13 7.64 18.18 -17.17
C GLY A 13 6.23 18.57 -16.71
N ARG A 14 5.37 17.60 -16.40
CA ARG A 14 4.02 17.84 -15.87
C ARG A 14 4.05 18.31 -14.41
N LEU A 15 4.98 17.80 -13.61
CA LEU A 15 5.22 18.25 -12.24
C LEU A 15 5.68 19.72 -12.21
N GLU A 16 6.56 20.13 -13.13
CA GLU A 16 6.98 21.54 -13.27
C GLU A 16 5.82 22.46 -13.69
N ASP A 17 4.98 22.02 -14.63
CA ASP A 17 3.80 22.77 -15.05
C ASP A 17 2.77 22.90 -13.92
N ALA A 18 2.62 21.87 -13.10
CA ALA A 18 1.77 21.87 -11.92
C ALA A 18 2.25 22.89 -10.88
N VAL A 19 3.53 22.84 -10.52
CA VAL A 19 4.17 23.80 -9.60
C VAL A 19 4.06 25.23 -10.12
N ARG A 20 4.31 25.45 -11.42
CA ARG A 20 4.20 26.77 -12.06
C ARG A 20 2.78 27.33 -12.02
N ARG A 21 1.76 26.47 -12.08
CA ARG A 21 0.34 26.85 -11.93
C ARG A 21 -0.05 27.15 -10.49
N LEU A 22 0.63 26.56 -9.51
CA LEU A 22 0.40 26.80 -8.09
C LEU A 22 1.13 28.05 -7.57
N GLN A 23 2.20 28.48 -8.24
CA GLN A 23 3.03 29.63 -7.89
C GLN A 23 2.30 30.99 -7.74
N PRO A 24 1.29 31.35 -8.57
CA PRO A 24 0.52 32.59 -8.43
C PRO A 24 -0.43 32.63 -7.23
N HIS A 25 -0.74 31.47 -6.62
CA HIS A 25 -1.60 31.35 -5.44
C HIS A 25 -0.83 31.51 -4.12
N GLY A 26 0.49 31.76 -4.20
CA GLY A 26 1.32 32.04 -3.03
C GLY A 26 0.82 33.25 -2.23
N THR A 27 0.87 33.12 -0.90
CA THR A 27 0.66 34.15 0.15
C THR A 27 -0.73 34.34 0.77
N VAL A 28 -1.78 33.63 0.35
CA VAL A 28 -3.08 33.68 1.05
C VAL A 28 -3.36 32.38 1.82
N GLY A 29 -2.69 32.22 2.96
CA GLY A 29 -3.28 31.56 4.12
C GLY A 29 -3.44 30.04 4.12
N VAL A 30 -2.61 29.26 3.43
CA VAL A 30 -2.51 27.80 3.67
C VAL A 30 -1.22 27.53 4.43
N ASN A 31 -1.31 27.51 5.76
CA ASN A 31 -0.25 26.97 6.63
C ASN A 31 -0.34 25.45 6.56
N TYR A 32 0.62 24.82 5.87
CA TYR A 32 0.94 23.41 6.06
C TYR A 32 1.78 23.30 7.33
N GLU A 33 1.38 22.49 8.31
CA GLU A 33 2.17 22.32 9.55
C GLU A 33 3.53 21.62 9.34
N VAL A 34 3.91 21.30 8.09
CA VAL A 34 5.22 20.69 7.76
C VAL A 34 5.96 21.36 6.58
N GLY A 35 5.66 22.63 6.25
CA GLY A 35 6.46 23.43 5.30
C GLY A 35 5.89 23.53 3.87
N PHE A 36 6.61 24.25 3.01
CA PHE A 36 6.14 24.62 1.67
C PHE A 36 6.56 23.59 0.59
N LEU A 37 5.66 23.23 -0.33
CA LEU A 37 5.92 22.26 -1.42
C LEU A 37 7.12 22.66 -2.32
N ASP A 38 7.34 23.96 -2.51
CA ASP A 38 8.50 24.50 -3.24
C ASP A 38 9.84 24.21 -2.54
N ALA A 39 9.83 23.99 -1.22
CA ALA A 39 10.99 23.58 -0.45
C ALA A 39 11.35 22.09 -0.64
N HIS A 40 10.35 21.23 -0.92
CA HIS A 40 10.55 19.79 -1.12
C HIS A 40 10.66 19.37 -2.60
N LEU A 41 10.23 20.24 -3.52
CA LEU A 41 10.31 19.99 -4.95
C LEU A 41 11.73 19.65 -5.44
N PRO A 42 12.81 20.29 -4.96
CA PRO A 42 14.16 19.92 -5.37
C PRO A 42 14.56 18.49 -4.96
N GLU A 43 14.06 17.98 -3.82
CA GLU A 43 14.31 16.61 -3.37
C GLU A 43 13.54 15.60 -4.24
N ILE A 44 12.27 15.87 -4.53
CA ILE A 44 11.45 15.05 -5.44
C ILE A 44 12.09 15.02 -6.84
N GLN A 45 12.56 16.16 -7.33
CA GLN A 45 13.27 16.26 -8.62
C GLN A 45 14.59 15.51 -8.63
N ALA A 46 15.40 15.66 -7.58
CA ALA A 46 16.68 14.96 -7.46
C ALA A 46 16.48 13.44 -7.39
N TRP A 47 15.43 13.00 -6.71
CA TRP A 47 15.05 11.60 -6.62
C TRP A 47 14.59 11.02 -7.97
N VAL A 48 13.66 11.69 -8.67
CA VAL A 48 13.21 11.29 -10.02
C VAL A 48 14.37 11.30 -11.03
N ALA A 49 15.26 12.29 -10.95
CA ALA A 49 16.44 12.37 -11.81
C ALA A 49 17.46 11.26 -11.52
N GLY A 50 17.62 10.87 -10.26
CA GLY A 50 18.45 9.72 -9.86
C GLY A 50 17.93 8.40 -10.42
N LEU A 51 16.61 8.17 -10.33
CA LEU A 51 15.95 7.00 -10.88
C LEU A 51 16.06 6.90 -12.40
N ALA A 52 15.93 8.03 -13.11
CA ALA A 52 16.06 8.07 -14.57
C ALA A 52 17.51 7.87 -15.07
N ALA A 53 18.51 8.00 -14.20
CA ALA A 53 19.94 7.92 -14.52
C ALA A 53 20.57 6.56 -14.18
N ASP A 54 19.91 5.75 -13.36
CA ASP A 54 20.25 4.34 -13.17
C ASP A 54 19.79 3.58 -14.43
N GLU A 55 20.56 2.64 -14.97
CA GLU A 55 20.20 1.83 -16.15
C GLU A 55 19.58 0.48 -15.74
N ASP A 56 19.84 0.02 -14.52
CA ASP A 56 19.35 -1.22 -13.93
C ASP A 56 18.04 -1.01 -13.14
N TRP A 57 17.62 0.24 -12.93
CA TRP A 57 16.33 0.58 -12.29
C TRP A 57 15.11 -0.08 -12.95
N ALA A 58 15.16 -0.33 -14.28
CA ALA A 58 14.07 -0.99 -14.99
C ALA A 58 13.95 -2.48 -14.62
N HIS A 59 14.97 -3.04 -13.96
CA HIS A 59 15.00 -4.41 -13.45
C HIS A 59 14.70 -4.50 -11.95
N GLY A 60 14.88 -3.40 -11.21
CA GLY A 60 14.47 -3.25 -9.82
C GLY A 60 13.33 -2.26 -9.69
N PHE A 61 12.11 -2.77 -9.57
CA PHE A 61 10.93 -2.12 -8.99
C PHE A 61 9.75 -1.62 -9.84
N TYR A 62 8.57 -2.00 -9.33
CA TYR A 62 7.18 -1.69 -9.70
C TYR A 62 6.77 -0.21 -9.41
N ASN A 63 7.68 0.67 -9.00
CA ASN A 63 7.41 2.01 -8.42
C ASN A 63 6.93 3.10 -9.39
N SER A 64 7.10 2.91 -10.69
CA SER A 64 6.78 3.93 -11.70
C SER A 64 5.29 4.28 -11.81
N TYR A 65 4.38 3.40 -11.38
CA TYR A 65 2.95 3.69 -11.32
C TYR A 65 2.58 4.59 -10.13
N VAL A 66 3.25 4.42 -8.99
CA VAL A 66 3.01 5.24 -7.80
C VAL A 66 3.62 6.63 -7.96
N GLU A 67 4.81 6.71 -8.54
CA GLU A 67 5.45 7.98 -8.93
C GLU A 67 4.61 8.76 -9.93
N PHE A 68 3.99 8.08 -10.89
CA PHE A 68 3.05 8.69 -11.83
C PHE A 68 1.78 9.19 -11.14
N VAL A 69 1.28 8.49 -10.12
CA VAL A 69 0.07 8.86 -9.38
C VAL A 69 0.31 10.03 -8.44
N LEU A 70 1.45 10.05 -7.74
CA LEU A 70 1.89 11.21 -6.97
C LEU A 70 2.09 12.42 -7.89
N ALA A 71 2.71 12.24 -9.07
CA ALA A 71 2.85 13.29 -10.07
C ALA A 71 1.51 13.76 -10.66
N LEU A 72 0.53 12.86 -10.81
CA LEU A 72 -0.83 13.17 -11.31
C LEU A 72 -1.68 13.91 -10.26
N ALA A 73 -1.63 13.47 -9.01
CA ALA A 73 -2.31 14.11 -7.87
C ALA A 73 -1.82 15.55 -7.66
N LEU A 74 -0.51 15.77 -7.81
CA LEU A 74 0.11 17.09 -7.75
C LEU A 74 -0.21 17.96 -8.98
N ALA A 75 -0.63 17.36 -10.11
CA ALA A 75 -0.90 18.05 -11.38
C ALA A 75 -2.37 18.50 -11.60
N LEU A 76 -3.29 18.15 -10.70
CA LEU A 76 -4.70 18.58 -10.76
C LEU A 76 -4.87 19.97 -10.09
N PRO A 77 -5.69 20.89 -10.66
CA PRO A 77 -5.84 22.24 -10.12
C PRO A 77 -6.65 22.25 -8.81
N PRO A 78 -6.27 23.06 -7.80
CA PRO A 78 -7.10 23.24 -6.61
C PRO A 78 -8.24 24.23 -6.91
N GLY A 79 -9.48 23.85 -6.58
CA GLY A 79 -10.59 24.79 -6.46
C GLY A 79 -11.75 24.63 -7.47
N ASP A 80 -12.51 23.54 -7.33
CA ASP A 80 -13.73 23.67 -6.53
C ASP A 80 -13.44 22.97 -5.20
N PRO A 81 -14.13 23.26 -4.08
CA PRO A 81 -13.93 22.47 -2.86
C PRO A 81 -14.11 21.01 -3.26
N VAL A 82 -13.01 20.26 -3.25
CA VAL A 82 -13.05 18.82 -3.42
C VAL A 82 -13.73 18.37 -2.14
N ASP A 83 -15.05 18.23 -2.22
CA ASP A 83 -15.77 17.23 -1.47
C ASP A 83 -14.84 16.03 -1.38
N ASN A 84 -14.75 15.35 -0.24
CA ASN A 84 -14.00 14.09 -0.18
C ASN A 84 -14.53 13.05 -1.19
N GLY A 85 -15.39 13.40 -2.16
CA GLY A 85 -16.33 12.62 -2.95
C GLY A 85 -15.81 11.43 -3.75
N GLY A 86 -14.51 11.13 -3.71
CA GLY A 86 -14.03 9.78 -4.00
C GLY A 86 -14.12 8.87 -2.78
N VAL A 87 -13.75 9.38 -1.60
CA VAL A 87 -13.91 8.80 -0.27
C VAL A 87 -15.31 9.07 0.28
N THR A 88 -16.12 8.02 0.33
CA THR A 88 -17.47 8.07 0.88
C THR A 88 -17.61 7.11 2.05
N ARG A 89 -18.69 7.26 2.82
CA ARG A 89 -19.04 6.31 3.87
C ARG A 89 -20.33 5.61 3.48
N ASP A 90 -20.27 4.29 3.29
CA ASP A 90 -21.44 3.45 3.00
C ASP A 90 -21.55 2.33 4.04
N GLY A 91 -22.77 2.04 4.49
CA GLY A 91 -23.03 0.95 5.44
C GLY A 91 -22.38 1.08 6.83
N GLY A 92 -21.58 2.11 7.07
CA GLY A 92 -20.77 2.27 8.28
C GLY A 92 -19.28 2.38 7.97
N ASP A 93 -18.83 1.86 6.84
CA ASP A 93 -17.44 1.75 6.40
C ASP A 93 -17.07 2.79 5.36
N TRP A 94 -15.76 3.00 5.18
CA TRP A 94 -15.22 3.98 4.24
C TRP A 94 -14.84 3.31 2.92
N GLU A 95 -15.10 4.00 1.81
CA GLU A 95 -14.80 3.50 0.47
C GLU A 95 -14.22 4.61 -0.40
N VAL A 96 -13.17 4.29 -1.16
CA VAL A 96 -12.77 5.08 -2.34
C VAL A 96 -13.37 4.46 -3.59
N ALA A 97 -14.39 5.10 -4.14
CA ALA A 97 -15.21 4.51 -5.20
C ALA A 97 -14.48 4.33 -6.54
N ALA A 98 -14.91 3.32 -7.31
CA ALA A 98 -14.40 3.03 -8.64
C ALA A 98 -14.40 4.25 -9.57
N GLY A 99 -13.25 4.48 -10.21
CA GLY A 99 -13.09 5.58 -11.18
C GLY A 99 -13.15 6.98 -10.56
N GLN A 100 -13.17 7.09 -9.22
CA GLN A 100 -13.12 8.35 -8.49
C GLN A 100 -11.80 8.43 -7.72
N PRO A 101 -10.69 8.86 -8.37
CA PRO A 101 -9.43 9.03 -7.65
C PRO A 101 -9.58 10.10 -6.55
N ALA A 102 -9.03 9.81 -5.38
CA ALA A 102 -9.08 10.69 -4.22
C ALA A 102 -7.68 11.09 -3.76
N VAL A 103 -7.56 12.34 -3.28
CA VAL A 103 -6.35 12.85 -2.64
C VAL A 103 -6.72 13.43 -1.29
N TRP A 104 -6.08 12.95 -0.24
CA TRP A 104 -6.20 13.43 1.13
C TRP A 104 -4.96 14.23 1.51
N PHE A 105 -5.16 15.45 1.97
CA PHE A 105 -4.07 16.32 2.39
C PHE A 105 -3.87 16.22 3.90
N GLY A 106 -2.63 15.94 4.33
CA GLY A 106 -2.31 15.69 5.74
C GLY A 106 -2.69 14.28 6.18
N ASP A 107 -2.72 14.09 7.50
CA ASP A 107 -3.00 12.79 8.10
C ASP A 107 -4.47 12.40 7.91
N ALA A 108 -4.69 11.13 7.54
CA ALA A 108 -6.00 10.53 7.35
C ALA A 108 -6.27 9.50 8.46
N HIS A 109 -7.44 9.58 9.08
CA HIS A 109 -7.90 8.61 10.07
C HIS A 109 -9.31 8.13 9.76
N PHE A 110 -9.45 6.82 9.64
CA PHE A 110 -10.72 6.12 9.41
C PHE A 110 -11.04 5.24 10.63
N ASP A 111 -12.22 5.45 11.21
CA ASP A 111 -12.68 4.84 12.47
C ASP A 111 -13.16 3.38 12.34
N THR A 112 -13.10 2.82 11.13
CA THR A 112 -13.53 1.47 10.76
C THR A 112 -12.82 1.09 9.47
N ASP A 113 -13.30 0.06 8.78
CA ASP A 113 -12.75 -0.44 7.52
C ASP A 113 -12.70 0.65 6.43
N LEU A 114 -11.64 0.60 5.62
CA LEU A 114 -11.42 1.40 4.41
C LEU A 114 -11.15 0.46 3.23
N THR A 115 -12.04 0.49 2.23
CA THR A 115 -11.88 -0.26 0.98
C THR A 115 -11.59 0.68 -0.18
N LEU A 116 -10.61 0.36 -1.01
CA LEU A 116 -10.26 1.13 -2.19
C LEU A 116 -10.70 0.36 -3.45
N ASP A 117 -11.61 0.94 -4.22
CA ASP A 117 -11.92 0.48 -5.59
C ASP A 117 -11.46 1.52 -6.64
N GLY A 118 -10.84 2.61 -6.19
CA GLY A 118 -10.18 3.63 -7.00
C GLY A 118 -8.85 4.08 -6.39
N PRO A 119 -8.05 4.88 -7.12
CA PRO A 119 -6.77 5.39 -6.61
C PRO A 119 -6.94 6.31 -5.41
N PHE A 120 -6.14 6.10 -4.37
CA PHE A 120 -6.12 6.95 -3.19
C PHE A 120 -4.71 7.41 -2.83
N VAL A 121 -4.54 8.71 -2.66
CA VAL A 121 -3.27 9.32 -2.25
C VAL A 121 -3.46 10.04 -0.93
N VAL A 122 -2.62 9.76 0.06
CA VAL A 122 -2.57 10.45 1.35
C VAL A 122 -1.23 11.18 1.46
N LEU A 123 -1.28 12.50 1.61
CA LEU A 123 -0.12 13.37 1.80
C LEU A 123 0.13 13.59 3.31
N GLY A 124 0.33 12.49 4.04
CA GLY A 124 0.51 12.42 5.49
C GLY A 124 0.55 10.97 5.95
N ASP A 125 0.26 10.72 7.22
CA ASP A 125 0.05 9.38 7.76
C ASP A 125 -1.37 8.86 7.46
N LEU A 126 -1.53 7.55 7.28
CA LEU A 126 -2.83 6.90 7.16
C LEU A 126 -3.05 5.94 8.34
N THR A 127 -4.13 6.15 9.09
CA THR A 127 -4.58 5.24 10.15
C THR A 127 -5.98 4.71 9.84
N VAL A 128 -6.16 3.40 9.93
CA VAL A 128 -7.44 2.70 9.75
C VAL A 128 -7.67 1.81 10.97
N ASP A 129 -8.71 2.07 11.76
CA ASP A 129 -8.97 1.30 12.99
C ASP A 129 -9.50 -0.12 12.74
N GLY A 130 -9.73 -0.49 11.47
CA GLY A 130 -10.18 -1.80 11.01
C GLY A 130 -9.34 -2.36 9.84
N LEU A 131 -10.02 -2.91 8.84
CA LEU A 131 -9.43 -3.44 7.62
C LEU A 131 -9.12 -2.33 6.62
N LEU A 132 -7.87 -2.24 6.18
CA LEU A 132 -7.47 -1.51 4.99
C LEU A 132 -7.38 -2.51 3.82
N SER A 133 -8.25 -2.37 2.81
CA SER A 133 -8.12 -3.13 1.56
C SER A 133 -7.85 -2.20 0.39
N ASP A 134 -6.73 -2.40 -0.29
CA ASP A 134 -6.36 -1.57 -1.45
C ASP A 134 -6.97 -2.04 -2.77
N GLY A 135 -7.80 -3.10 -2.74
CA GLY A 135 -8.62 -3.55 -3.86
C GLY A 135 -7.91 -4.43 -4.88
N ASP A 136 -8.12 -4.13 -6.16
CA ASP A 136 -7.66 -4.90 -7.30
C ASP A 136 -6.73 -4.03 -8.18
N VAL A 137 -5.61 -4.62 -8.62
CA VAL A 137 -4.57 -3.96 -9.41
C VAL A 137 -5.10 -3.23 -10.67
N ASP A 138 -6.20 -3.70 -11.26
CA ASP A 138 -6.79 -3.08 -12.44
C ASP A 138 -7.56 -1.78 -12.13
N ARG A 139 -7.89 -1.53 -10.86
CA ARG A 139 -8.86 -0.50 -10.45
C ARG A 139 -8.30 0.49 -9.45
N SER A 140 -7.47 0.04 -8.52
CA SER A 140 -7.10 0.79 -7.34
C SER A 140 -5.60 0.77 -7.08
N LEU A 141 -5.18 1.70 -6.23
CA LEU A 141 -3.84 1.79 -5.66
C LEU A 141 -3.91 2.71 -4.44
N LEU A 142 -2.98 2.52 -3.52
CA LEU A 142 -2.75 3.36 -2.37
C LEU A 142 -1.34 3.94 -2.40
N ALA A 143 -1.22 5.25 -2.23
CA ALA A 143 0.05 5.92 -2.01
C ALA A 143 -0.04 6.81 -0.77
N VAL A 144 0.88 6.61 0.18
CA VAL A 144 0.93 7.34 1.46
C VAL A 144 2.34 7.89 1.65
N THR A 145 2.47 9.20 1.88
CA THR A 145 3.79 9.82 2.05
C THR A 145 4.38 9.62 3.44
N GLY A 146 3.56 9.23 4.42
CA GLY A 146 3.95 8.92 5.79
C GLY A 146 3.82 7.43 6.12
N ASP A 147 3.51 7.16 7.39
CA ASP A 147 3.28 5.82 7.92
C ASP A 147 1.87 5.32 7.59
N VAL A 148 1.71 4.00 7.42
CA VAL A 148 0.42 3.32 7.33
C VAL A 148 0.21 2.48 8.57
N ARG A 149 -0.90 2.68 9.26
CA ARG A 149 -1.33 1.89 10.41
C ARG A 149 -2.72 1.32 10.16
N ALA A 150 -2.88 0.01 10.30
CA ALA A 150 -4.18 -0.64 10.23
C ALA A 150 -4.27 -1.82 11.20
N ARG A 151 -5.46 -2.34 11.48
CA ARG A 151 -5.57 -3.62 12.19
C ARG A 151 -5.28 -4.78 11.26
N ALA A 152 -5.87 -4.74 10.08
CA ALA A 152 -5.64 -5.71 9.03
C ALA A 152 -5.36 -4.98 7.71
N ILE A 153 -4.45 -5.51 6.91
CA ILE A 153 -4.19 -5.03 5.55
C ILE A 153 -4.42 -6.18 4.58
N HIS A 154 -5.29 -5.94 3.60
CA HIS A 154 -5.47 -6.78 2.44
C HIS A 154 -4.94 -6.05 1.21
N SER A 155 -3.72 -6.41 0.79
CA SER A 155 -3.00 -5.82 -0.34
C SER A 155 -3.22 -6.68 -1.59
N GLY A 156 -4.22 -6.35 -2.40
CA GLY A 156 -4.51 -6.99 -3.68
C GLY A 156 -4.07 -6.17 -4.90
N ALA A 157 -3.80 -4.87 -4.71
CA ALA A 157 -3.39 -3.92 -5.73
C ALA A 157 -1.95 -3.42 -5.49
N PHE A 158 -1.71 -2.12 -5.66
CA PHE A 158 -0.45 -1.49 -5.28
C PHE A 158 -0.64 -0.64 -4.04
N THR A 159 0.10 -0.96 -2.98
CA THR A 159 0.22 -0.12 -1.79
C THR A 159 1.65 0.38 -1.65
N LEU A 160 1.84 1.70 -1.57
CA LEU A 160 3.11 2.30 -1.20
C LEU A 160 2.94 3.19 0.03
N ALA A 161 3.72 2.91 1.05
CA ALA A 161 3.99 3.83 2.16
C ALA A 161 5.45 4.29 2.05
N LEU A 162 5.70 5.61 2.01
CA LEU A 162 7.08 6.11 2.09
C LEU A 162 7.64 6.00 3.52
N GLY A 163 6.77 5.90 4.53
CA GLY A 163 7.10 5.56 5.90
C GLY A 163 7.07 4.04 6.16
N SER A 164 6.73 3.68 7.40
CA SER A 164 6.57 2.29 7.83
C SER A 164 5.13 1.81 7.69
N VAL A 165 4.96 0.49 7.61
CA VAL A 165 3.66 -0.18 7.63
C VAL A 165 3.54 -0.96 8.94
N ASP A 166 2.49 -0.71 9.72
CA ASP A 166 2.21 -1.40 10.99
C ASP A 166 0.78 -1.96 10.96
N ALA A 167 0.65 -3.29 11.08
CA ALA A 167 -0.65 -3.94 11.21
C ALA A 167 -0.61 -5.25 12.00
N ASP A 168 -1.73 -5.65 12.61
CA ASP A 168 -1.77 -6.95 13.29
C ASP A 168 -1.65 -8.11 12.27
N VAL A 169 -2.31 -7.99 11.11
CA VAL A 169 -2.24 -8.97 10.02
C VAL A 169 -2.08 -8.26 8.67
N VAL A 170 -1.12 -8.71 7.87
CA VAL A 170 -0.95 -8.30 6.47
C VAL A 170 -1.08 -9.53 5.59
N VAL A 171 -2.04 -9.49 4.68
CA VAL A 171 -2.19 -10.48 3.62
C VAL A 171 -2.05 -9.75 2.30
N CYS A 172 -0.99 -10.08 1.60
CA CYS A 172 -0.83 -9.71 0.21
C CYS A 172 -1.41 -10.82 -0.67
N PHE A 173 -2.17 -10.45 -1.69
CA PHE A 173 -2.85 -11.36 -2.60
C PHE A 173 -2.66 -10.87 -4.04
N ASN A 174 -2.80 -11.78 -5.02
CA ASN A 174 -2.62 -11.50 -6.45
C ASN A 174 -1.14 -11.29 -6.86
N SER A 175 -0.72 -11.89 -7.98
CA SER A 175 0.67 -11.85 -8.45
C SER A 175 1.10 -10.54 -9.10
N ASP A 176 0.12 -9.70 -9.41
CA ASP A 176 0.30 -8.55 -10.31
C ASP A 176 0.42 -7.23 -9.55
N GLY A 177 0.24 -7.26 -8.23
CA GLY A 177 0.36 -6.10 -7.34
C GLY A 177 1.67 -6.07 -6.53
N GLY A 178 1.77 -5.09 -5.64
CA GLY A 178 2.91 -4.95 -4.74
C GLY A 178 2.67 -4.09 -3.51
N LEU A 179 3.30 -4.47 -2.41
CA LEU A 179 3.37 -3.70 -1.17
C LEU A 179 4.77 -3.13 -0.96
N GLY A 180 4.94 -1.82 -1.06
CA GLY A 180 6.19 -1.12 -0.77
C GLY A 180 6.12 -0.34 0.54
N ALA A 181 7.16 -0.47 1.37
CA ALA A 181 7.38 0.38 2.53
C ALA A 181 8.76 1.06 2.45
N GLY A 182 8.83 2.37 2.62
CA GLY A 182 10.13 3.06 2.71
C GLY A 182 10.85 2.79 4.02
N GLY A 183 10.10 2.46 5.08
CA GLY A 183 10.61 2.05 6.38
C GLY A 183 10.42 0.55 6.64
N ASP A 184 10.04 0.23 7.88
CA ASP A 184 9.82 -1.15 8.32
C ASP A 184 8.42 -1.63 7.94
N ILE A 185 8.27 -2.95 7.82
CA ILE A 185 6.97 -3.61 7.88
C ILE A 185 6.89 -4.36 9.21
N VAL A 186 5.95 -3.98 10.06
CA VAL A 186 5.71 -4.62 11.36
C VAL A 186 4.36 -5.31 11.31
N ALA A 187 4.34 -6.63 11.51
CA ALA A 187 3.08 -7.34 11.60
C ALA A 187 3.12 -8.58 12.48
N ASP A 188 1.99 -8.95 13.08
CA ASP A 188 1.90 -10.19 13.86
C ASP A 188 1.90 -11.42 12.92
N LEU A 189 1.23 -11.29 11.76
CA LEU A 189 1.28 -12.24 10.65
C LEU A 189 1.47 -11.49 9.32
N PHE A 190 2.42 -11.94 8.51
CA PHE A 190 2.64 -11.47 7.14
C PHE A 190 2.52 -12.64 6.15
N VAL A 191 1.60 -12.55 5.20
CA VAL A 191 1.38 -13.54 4.14
C VAL A 191 1.62 -12.87 2.79
N GLN A 192 2.54 -13.42 2.00
CA GLN A 192 2.89 -12.85 0.70
C GLN A 192 1.94 -13.29 -0.43
N ALA A 193 1.43 -14.52 -0.40
CA ALA A 193 0.59 -15.17 -1.43
C ALA A 193 0.86 -14.68 -2.88
N GLN A 194 2.09 -14.88 -3.34
CA GLN A 194 2.59 -14.52 -4.68
C GLN A 194 2.59 -13.02 -5.04
N HIS A 195 2.27 -12.14 -4.10
CA HIS A 195 2.36 -10.69 -4.28
C HIS A 195 3.81 -10.21 -4.09
N SER A 196 4.22 -9.18 -4.83
CA SER A 196 5.53 -8.58 -4.60
C SER A 196 5.53 -7.73 -3.32
N TYR A 197 6.67 -7.61 -2.64
CA TYR A 197 6.83 -6.62 -1.58
C TYR A 197 8.25 -6.04 -1.59
N ASP A 198 8.36 -4.78 -1.17
CA ASP A 198 9.63 -4.11 -0.86
C ASP A 198 9.62 -3.54 0.54
N LEU A 199 10.82 -3.35 1.07
CA LEU A 199 11.02 -2.59 2.28
C LEU A 199 12.39 -1.92 2.29
N GLY A 200 12.42 -0.64 2.67
CA GLY A 200 13.65 0.09 2.94
C GLY A 200 14.27 -0.22 4.30
N GLY A 201 13.49 -0.78 5.24
CA GLY A 201 13.88 -1.12 6.60
C GLY A 201 14.00 -2.63 6.87
N ASP A 202 13.31 -3.11 7.92
CA ASP A 202 13.23 -4.53 8.29
C ASP A 202 11.77 -5.05 8.23
N LEU A 203 11.59 -6.32 7.82
CA LEU A 203 10.34 -7.06 8.05
C LEU A 203 10.37 -7.68 9.45
N ARG A 204 9.56 -7.12 10.37
CA ARG A 204 9.44 -7.57 11.75
C ARG A 204 8.11 -8.27 11.94
N THR A 205 8.12 -9.61 11.89
CA THR A 205 6.91 -10.40 12.09
C THR A 205 7.09 -11.63 12.96
N ARG A 206 6.01 -12.03 13.64
CA ARG A 206 5.97 -13.26 14.43
C ARG A 206 5.77 -14.49 13.54
N VAL A 207 4.97 -14.37 12.49
CA VAL A 207 4.75 -15.44 11.49
C VAL A 207 4.88 -14.86 10.09
N ALA A 208 5.84 -15.36 9.32
CA ALA A 208 5.99 -15.01 7.91
C ALA A 208 5.65 -16.22 7.02
N VAL A 209 4.73 -16.03 6.07
CA VAL A 209 4.40 -17.00 5.02
C VAL A 209 4.77 -16.38 3.68
N LEU A 210 6.01 -16.62 3.25
CA LEU A 210 6.60 -16.04 2.05
C LEU A 210 6.58 -17.04 0.90
N ASP A 211 6.26 -16.62 -0.32
CA ASP A 211 6.32 -17.49 -1.50
C ASP A 211 7.66 -17.47 -2.21
N TRP A 212 8.44 -16.42 -1.99
CA TRP A 212 9.78 -16.28 -2.52
C TRP A 212 10.63 -15.55 -1.49
N LEU A 213 11.88 -15.99 -1.34
CA LEU A 213 12.86 -15.32 -0.50
C LEU A 213 13.69 -14.32 -1.35
N PRO A 214 14.03 -13.13 -0.82
CA PRO A 214 14.74 -12.09 -1.57
C PRO A 214 16.12 -12.51 -2.12
N ASP A 215 16.72 -13.58 -1.60
CA ASP A 215 18.10 -13.98 -1.87
C ASP A 215 18.22 -15.29 -2.69
N GLY A 216 17.11 -15.75 -3.28
CA GLY A 216 17.09 -17.01 -4.04
C GLY A 216 17.24 -18.25 -3.14
N THR A 217 17.11 -18.10 -1.82
CA THR A 217 16.98 -19.24 -0.92
C THR A 217 15.73 -20.02 -1.27
N VAL A 218 15.91 -21.30 -1.52
CA VAL A 218 14.84 -22.24 -1.81
C VAL A 218 14.07 -22.50 -0.52
N LEU A 219 12.82 -22.01 -0.45
CA LEU A 219 11.86 -22.44 0.57
C LEU A 219 11.70 -23.96 0.52
N GLU A 220 11.44 -24.61 1.67
CA GLU A 220 11.21 -26.06 1.71
C GLU A 220 10.21 -26.46 0.61
N HIS A 221 10.72 -27.13 -0.42
CA HIS A 221 9.92 -27.53 -1.57
C HIS A 221 8.82 -28.48 -1.09
N GLY A 222 7.56 -28.09 -1.28
CA GLY A 222 6.42 -29.01 -1.19
C GLY A 222 5.25 -28.55 -0.32
N LEU A 223 5.35 -27.44 0.42
CA LEU A 223 4.21 -26.87 1.14
C LEU A 223 3.72 -25.57 0.49
N THR A 224 2.41 -25.48 0.28
CA THR A 224 1.68 -24.28 -0.10
C THR A 224 1.72 -23.22 1.04
N PRO A 225 1.42 -21.94 0.75
CA PRO A 225 1.17 -20.93 1.79
C PRO A 225 0.23 -21.42 2.89
N ASP A 226 -0.88 -22.03 2.51
CA ASP A 226 -1.93 -22.47 3.41
C ASP A 226 -1.48 -23.61 4.33
N GLU A 227 -0.69 -24.55 3.81
CA GLU A 227 -0.07 -25.60 4.62
C GLU A 227 0.95 -25.06 5.62
N ARG A 228 1.64 -23.96 5.29
CA ARG A 228 2.58 -23.28 6.20
C ARG A 228 1.87 -22.42 7.23
N LEU A 229 0.70 -21.87 6.88
CA LEU A 229 -0.09 -20.99 7.72
C LEU A 229 -0.99 -21.78 8.70
N ALA A 230 -1.61 -22.86 8.25
CA ALA A 230 -2.56 -23.64 9.04
C ALA A 230 -2.08 -24.05 10.45
N PRO A 231 -0.80 -24.44 10.70
CA PRO A 231 -0.32 -24.76 12.04
C PRO A 231 -0.49 -23.60 13.03
N TRP A 232 -0.43 -22.36 12.55
CA TRP A 232 -0.48 -21.15 13.36
C TRP A 232 -1.90 -20.65 13.62
N LEU A 233 -2.92 -21.32 13.07
CA LEU A 233 -4.32 -20.93 13.19
C LEU A 233 -5.13 -21.97 13.96
N PRO A 234 -6.26 -21.58 14.59
CA PRO A 234 -7.22 -22.52 15.12
C PRO A 234 -7.72 -23.49 14.04
N PRO A 235 -8.10 -24.73 14.41
CA PRO A 235 -8.43 -25.77 13.43
C PRO A 235 -9.58 -25.44 12.48
N ASP A 236 -10.46 -24.53 12.87
CA ASP A 236 -11.64 -24.11 12.10
C ASP A 236 -11.37 -22.98 11.10
N TYR A 237 -10.12 -22.52 10.95
CA TYR A 237 -9.70 -21.57 9.91
C TYR A 237 -9.15 -22.26 8.67
N ALA A 238 -8.99 -23.59 8.71
CA ALA A 238 -8.44 -24.35 7.61
C ALA A 238 -9.38 -25.51 7.29
N THR A 239 -9.75 -25.64 6.02
CA THR A 239 -10.48 -26.79 5.51
C THR A 239 -9.56 -27.66 4.66
N VAL A 240 -9.89 -28.95 4.58
CA VAL A 240 -9.23 -29.87 3.65
C VAL A 240 -10.21 -30.18 2.55
N ASP A 241 -9.95 -29.67 1.34
CA ASP A 241 -10.72 -29.99 0.14
C ASP A 241 -9.80 -30.64 -0.90
N GLY A 242 -10.23 -31.77 -1.47
CA GLY A 242 -9.42 -32.50 -2.46
C GLY A 242 -8.06 -33.03 -1.97
N GLY A 243 -7.74 -32.90 -0.68
CA GLY A 243 -6.41 -33.21 -0.12
C GLY A 243 -5.47 -32.00 -0.01
N GLU A 244 -5.94 -30.82 -0.39
CA GLU A 244 -5.26 -29.53 -0.22
C GLU A 244 -5.83 -28.82 1.02
N ILE A 245 -4.95 -28.12 1.76
CA ILE A 245 -5.37 -27.27 2.88
C ILE A 245 -5.70 -25.90 2.30
N GLU A 246 -6.90 -25.40 2.61
CA GLU A 246 -7.35 -24.05 2.26
C GLU A 246 -7.57 -23.26 3.55
N VAL A 247 -6.93 -22.10 3.68
CA VAL A 247 -7.10 -21.21 4.83
C VAL A 247 -8.12 -20.12 4.52
N ASP A 248 -9.08 -19.92 5.42
CA ASP A 248 -10.06 -18.82 5.35
C ASP A 248 -9.39 -17.49 5.70
N THR A 249 -8.70 -16.95 4.70
CA THR A 249 -7.92 -15.72 4.79
C THR A 249 -8.80 -14.50 5.04
N TRP A 250 -10.02 -14.50 4.50
CA TRP A 250 -10.96 -13.41 4.73
C TRP A 250 -11.43 -13.36 6.19
N ARG A 251 -11.67 -14.51 6.81
CA ARG A 251 -11.96 -14.59 8.24
C ARG A 251 -10.79 -14.08 9.09
N LEU A 252 -9.55 -14.40 8.73
CA LEU A 252 -8.36 -13.87 9.43
C LEU A 252 -8.35 -12.34 9.43
N LEU A 253 -8.50 -11.75 8.24
CA LEU A 253 -8.51 -10.30 8.05
C LEU A 253 -9.66 -9.65 8.82
N THR A 254 -10.88 -10.19 8.71
CA THR A 254 -12.07 -9.66 9.39
C THR A 254 -11.95 -9.72 10.91
N GLU A 255 -11.37 -10.80 11.44
CA GLU A 255 -11.19 -10.92 12.89
C GLU A 255 -10.09 -10.01 13.42
N ALA A 256 -8.97 -9.88 12.70
CA ALA A 256 -7.91 -8.93 13.02
C ALA A 256 -8.42 -7.49 12.98
N ALA A 257 -9.19 -7.12 11.95
CA ALA A 257 -9.88 -5.83 11.85
C ALA A 257 -10.76 -5.55 13.08
N ALA A 258 -11.43 -6.57 13.60
CA ALA A 258 -12.22 -6.49 14.83
C ALA A 258 -11.39 -6.56 16.13
N GLY A 259 -10.06 -6.44 16.06
CA GLY A 259 -9.13 -6.45 17.18
C GLY A 259 -8.88 -7.83 17.80
N ARG A 260 -9.19 -8.92 17.10
CA ARG A 260 -8.92 -10.29 17.54
C ARG A 260 -7.76 -10.87 16.73
N SER A 261 -6.67 -11.26 17.39
CA SER A 261 -5.60 -11.99 16.70
C SER A 261 -5.97 -13.48 16.59
N PRO A 262 -6.14 -14.03 15.37
CA PRO A 262 -6.37 -15.46 15.17
C PRO A 262 -5.06 -16.27 15.25
N VAL A 263 -3.90 -15.61 15.40
CA VAL A 263 -2.59 -16.25 15.28
C VAL A 263 -2.16 -16.84 16.63
N LEU A 264 -2.10 -18.16 16.71
CA LEU A 264 -1.70 -18.91 17.90
C LEU A 264 -0.28 -18.55 18.36
N SER A 265 -0.03 -18.59 19.67
CA SER A 265 1.30 -18.29 20.23
C SER A 265 2.37 -19.31 19.85
N ASN A 266 1.97 -20.52 19.44
CA ASN A 266 2.83 -21.62 19.01
C ASN A 266 2.14 -22.41 17.88
N PRO A 267 2.90 -22.97 16.92
CA PRO A 267 2.31 -23.78 15.87
C PRO A 267 1.82 -25.12 16.42
N ARG A 268 0.67 -25.57 15.92
CA ARG A 268 0.14 -26.91 16.14
C ARG A 268 1.01 -27.93 15.40
N ARG A 269 0.99 -29.18 15.87
CA ARG A 269 1.49 -30.31 15.06
C ARG A 269 0.37 -30.72 14.11
N ILE A 270 0.63 -30.64 12.81
CA ILE A 270 -0.23 -31.21 11.77
C ILE A 270 0.21 -32.65 11.52
#